data_AF-A0A9E4STE7-F1
#
_entry.id   AF-A0A9E4STE7-F1
#
_cell.length_a   1.000
_cell.length_b   1.000
_cell.length_c   1.000
_cell.angle_alpha   90.00
_cell.angle_beta   90.00
_cell.angle_gamma   90.00
#
_symmetry.space_group_name_H-M   'P 1'
#
loop_
_entity.id
_entity.type
_entity.pdbx_description
1 polymer ?
#
loop_
_entity_poly.entity_id
_entity_poly.type
_entity_poly.pdbx_seq_one_letter_code
_entity_poly.pdbx_strand_id
1 'polypeptide(L)'
;MAIEKLDLIKNPETAPFSKLKYLKWRTEDEVTEFFNRLFLLNVDARETGDWSEVDRFLEEQGDLIAAKVAVPMAFDDTPWSPFKKRLSESKVAVMTTGGVYVEGQTPFDTDGDWSYREIPLDTPLDQLRVAHTHYDTTGVA
;
A
#
# COMPACT_ATOMS: atom_id res chain seq x y z
N MET A 1 26.46 16.15 8.38
CA MET A 1 25.12 16.57 8.82
C MET A 1 24.50 15.37 9.51
N ALA A 2 24.09 15.50 10.77
CA ALA A 2 23.30 14.46 11.42
C ALA A 2 21.90 14.48 10.79
N ILE A 3 21.39 13.31 10.38
CA ILE A 3 20.01 13.16 9.93
C ILE A 3 19.17 13.08 11.20
N GLU A 4 18.31 14.06 11.43
CA GLU A 4 17.43 14.05 12.61
C GLU A 4 16.31 13.02 12.41
N LYS A 5 15.80 12.44 13.50
CA LYS A 5 14.71 11.44 13.44
C LYS A 5 13.48 11.96 12.69
N LEU A 6 13.23 13.28 12.72
CA LEU A 6 12.14 13.92 11.99
C LEU A 6 12.33 13.90 10.46
N ASP A 7 13.56 13.84 9.97
CA ASP A 7 13.84 13.83 8.53
C ASP A 7 13.53 12.47 7.90
N LEU A 8 13.56 11.39 8.69
CA LEU A 8 13.05 10.07 8.30
C LEU A 8 11.51 10.02 8.20
N ILE A 9 10.81 10.97 8.84
CA ILE A 9 9.33 11.04 8.83
C ILE A 9 8.84 11.75 7.55
N LYS A 10 9.62 12.69 7.00
CA LYS A 10 9.34 13.37 5.72
C LYS A 10 9.81 12.57 4.52
N ASN A 11 9.65 11.26 4.59
CA ASN A 11 10.04 10.34 3.55
C ASN A 11 9.12 10.55 2.33
N PRO A 12 9.61 10.65 1.09
CA PRO A 12 8.74 10.66 -0.09
C PRO A 12 7.75 9.49 0.00
N GLU A 13 6.45 9.78 -0.07
CA GLU A 13 5.35 8.81 0.01
C GLU A 13 5.27 7.95 -1.27
N THR A 14 6.38 7.32 -1.62
CA THR A 14 6.54 6.46 -2.77
C THR A 14 6.57 5.01 -2.31
N ALA A 15 6.12 4.09 -3.15
CA ALA A 15 6.09 2.66 -2.82
C ALA A 15 7.42 2.11 -2.24
N PRO A 16 8.61 2.46 -2.77
CA PRO A 16 9.89 1.99 -2.22
C PRO A 16 10.18 2.48 -0.79
N PHE A 17 9.73 3.69 -0.46
CA PHE A 17 9.99 4.35 0.81
C PHE A 17 8.88 4.14 1.84
N SER A 18 7.74 3.61 1.41
CA SER A 18 6.60 3.29 2.28
C SER A 18 6.96 2.37 3.45
N LYS A 19 7.95 1.47 3.29
CA LYS A 19 8.42 0.55 4.35
C LYS A 19 9.39 1.20 5.34
N LEU A 20 10.09 2.27 4.94
CA LEU A 20 11.00 2.99 5.83
C LEU A 20 10.24 3.92 6.80
N LYS A 21 9.02 4.34 6.46
CA LYS A 21 8.16 5.14 7.38
C LYS A 21 7.93 4.44 8.71
N TYR A 22 8.05 3.11 8.75
CA TYR A 22 7.83 2.35 9.96
C TYR A 22 9.02 2.34 10.94
N LEU A 23 10.21 2.80 10.52
CA LEU A 23 11.34 3.02 11.43
C LEU A 23 11.04 4.06 12.50
N LYS A 24 10.02 4.92 12.32
CA LYS A 24 9.60 5.88 13.35
C LYS A 24 9.19 5.22 14.68
N TRP A 25 8.74 3.97 14.63
CA TRP A 25 8.33 3.17 15.80
C TRP A 25 9.48 2.37 16.43
N ARG A 26 10.71 2.52 15.95
CA ARG A 26 11.92 1.87 16.46
C ARG A 26 12.67 2.76 17.46
N THR A 27 13.47 2.13 18.32
CA THR A 27 14.46 2.82 19.15
C THR A 27 15.62 3.33 18.29
N GLU A 28 16.41 4.26 18.83
CA GLU A 28 17.59 4.80 18.13
C GLU A 28 18.64 3.71 17.85
N ASP A 29 18.86 2.80 18.80
CA ASP A 29 19.76 1.65 18.63
C ASP A 29 19.28 0.73 17.50
N GLU A 30 17.98 0.43 17.43
CA GLU A 30 17.41 -0.40 16.36
C GLU A 30 17.54 0.25 14.98
N VAL A 31 17.35 1.58 14.89
CA VAL A 31 17.53 2.33 13.64
C VAL A 31 19.00 2.34 13.22
N THR A 32 19.90 2.52 14.19
CA THR A 32 21.35 2.51 13.96
C THR A 32 21.81 1.15 13.43
N GLU A 33 21.36 0.05 14.04
CA GLU A 33 21.67 -1.29 13.58
C GLU A 33 21.13 -1.58 12.17
N PHE A 34 19.91 -1.12 11.88
CA PHE A 34 19.33 -1.21 10.53
C PHE A 34 20.23 -0.55 9.48
N PHE A 35 20.68 0.68 9.72
CA PHE A 35 21.53 1.40 8.77
C PHE A 35 22.94 0.82 8.67
N ASN A 36 23.53 0.38 9.79
CA ASN A 36 24.82 -0.30 9.79
C ASN A 36 24.77 -1.57 8.92
N ARG A 37 23.72 -2.38 9.11
CA ARG A 37 23.55 -3.61 8.32
C ARG A 37 23.30 -3.31 6.86
N LEU A 38 22.44 -2.33 6.55
CA LEU A 38 22.18 -1.91 5.18
C LEU A 38 23.45 -1.44 4.47
N PHE A 39 24.28 -0.64 5.15
CA PHE A 39 25.55 -0.15 4.59
C PHE A 39 26.53 -1.29 4.29
N LEU A 40 26.69 -2.24 5.22
CA LEU A 40 27.55 -3.41 5.03
C LEU A 40 27.10 -4.25 3.83
N LEU A 41 25.80 -4.53 3.73
CA LEU A 41 25.24 -5.29 2.61
C LEU A 41 25.41 -4.54 1.28
N ASN A 42 25.30 -3.20 1.28
CA ASN A 42 25.53 -2.40 0.07
C ASN A 42 27.00 -2.44 -0.39
N VAL A 43 27.96 -2.45 0.54
CA VAL A 43 29.38 -2.57 0.20
C VAL A 43 29.65 -3.93 -0.45
N ASP A 44 29.19 -5.00 0.18
CA ASP A 44 29.34 -6.36 -0.34
C ASP A 44 28.65 -6.54 -1.70
N ALA A 45 27.42 -6.05 -1.86
CA ALA A 45 26.69 -6.08 -3.12
C ALA A 45 27.40 -5.32 -4.25
N ARG A 46 28.11 -4.22 -3.93
CA ARG A 46 28.89 -3.47 -4.92
C ARG A 46 30.16 -4.20 -5.33
N GLU A 47 30.78 -4.94 -4.42
CA GLU A 47 31.99 -5.73 -4.70
C GLU A 47 31.65 -6.99 -5.51
N THR A 48 30.54 -7.63 -5.19
CA THR A 48 30.11 -8.89 -5.81
C THR A 48 29.23 -8.69 -7.04
N GLY A 49 28.54 -7.55 -7.14
CA GLY A 49 27.50 -7.29 -8.13
C GLY A 49 26.15 -7.94 -7.81
N ASP A 50 26.02 -8.65 -6.69
CA ASP A 50 24.80 -9.33 -6.26
C ASP A 50 24.02 -8.50 -5.23
N TRP A 51 22.83 -8.06 -5.61
CA TRP A 51 21.96 -7.24 -4.76
C TRP A 51 20.90 -8.05 -4.00
N SER A 52 20.83 -9.37 -4.21
CA SER A 52 19.77 -10.23 -3.66
C SER A 52 19.70 -10.19 -2.14
N GLU A 53 20.86 -10.07 -1.46
CA GLU A 53 20.92 -9.99 0.00
C GLU A 53 20.44 -8.63 0.54
N VAL A 54 20.63 -7.55 -0.23
CA VAL A 54 20.07 -6.22 0.12
C VAL A 54 18.55 -6.27 0.00
N ASP A 55 18.04 -6.83 -1.09
CA ASP A 55 16.59 -6.96 -1.32
C ASP A 55 15.94 -7.82 -0.23
N ARG A 56 16.51 -9.00 0.06
CA ARG A 56 16.00 -9.88 1.12
C ARG A 56 15.98 -9.18 2.48
N PHE A 57 17.06 -8.48 2.83
CA PHE A 57 17.12 -7.75 4.09
C PHE A 57 16.01 -6.68 4.18
N LEU A 58 15.80 -5.89 3.12
CA LEU A 58 14.76 -4.88 3.10
C LEU A 58 13.34 -5.48 3.18
N GLU A 59 13.11 -6.63 2.54
CA GLU A 59 11.85 -7.38 2.66
C GLU A 59 11.60 -7.88 4.08
N GLU A 60 12.57 -8.59 4.67
CA GLU A 60 12.46 -9.14 6.03
C GLU A 60 12.24 -8.04 7.08
N GLN A 61 12.98 -6.93 6.98
CA GLN A 61 12.79 -5.79 7.88
C GLN A 61 11.40 -5.17 7.69
N GLY A 62 10.91 -5.07 6.45
CA GLY A 62 9.55 -4.63 6.15
C GLY A 62 8.49 -5.49 6.84
N ASP A 63 8.59 -6.81 6.72
CA ASP A 63 7.64 -7.76 7.30
C ASP A 63 7.67 -7.75 8.83
N LEU A 64 8.86 -7.72 9.43
CA LEU A 64 9.03 -7.61 10.88
C LEU A 64 8.42 -6.33 11.44
N ILE A 65 8.52 -5.22 10.69
CA ILE A 65 7.92 -3.98 11.13
C ILE A 65 6.40 -4.00 10.93
N ALA A 66 5.91 -4.49 9.79
CA ALA A 66 4.48 -4.64 9.53
C ALA A 66 3.82 -5.51 10.61
N ALA A 67 4.46 -6.61 11.03
CA ALA A 67 3.97 -7.48 12.09
C ALA A 67 3.89 -6.80 13.47
N LYS A 68 4.82 -5.87 13.79
CA LYS A 68 4.81 -5.14 15.07
C LYS A 68 3.82 -3.97 15.10
N VAL A 69 3.50 -3.40 13.94
CA VAL A 69 2.60 -2.24 13.80
C VAL A 69 1.18 -2.66 13.48
N ALA A 70 0.99 -3.86 12.94
CA ALA A 70 -0.31 -4.50 12.85
C ALA A 70 -0.84 -4.68 14.28
N VAL A 71 -1.73 -3.77 14.68
CA VAL A 71 -2.58 -3.99 15.85
C VAL A 71 -3.23 -5.36 15.63
N PRO A 72 -3.06 -6.33 16.53
CA PRO A 72 -3.83 -7.55 16.42
C PRO A 72 -5.29 -7.13 16.46
N MET A 73 -5.97 -7.25 15.33
CA MET A 73 -7.42 -7.16 15.27
C MET A 73 -7.93 -8.43 15.95
N ALA A 74 -7.91 -8.43 17.28
CA ALA A 74 -8.51 -9.46 18.09
C ALA A 74 -9.97 -9.08 18.28
N PHE A 75 -10.86 -9.83 17.64
CA PHE A 75 -12.28 -9.77 17.91
C PHE A 75 -12.60 -10.99 18.78
N ASP A 76 -13.15 -10.78 19.98
CA ASP A 76 -13.58 -11.88 20.87
C ASP A 76 -14.69 -12.72 20.22
N ASP A 77 -15.45 -12.11 19.30
CA ASP A 77 -16.44 -12.75 18.47
C ASP A 77 -16.50 -12.04 17.11
N THR A 78 -16.89 -12.76 16.06
CA THR A 78 -17.14 -12.12 14.77
C THR A 78 -18.42 -11.28 14.91
N PRO A 79 -18.46 -10.01 14.49
CA PRO A 79 -19.70 -9.22 14.46
C PRO A 79 -20.61 -9.71 13.31
N TRP A 80 -20.99 -10.98 13.38
CA TRP A 80 -21.76 -11.66 12.37
C TRP A 80 -23.24 -11.48 12.67
N SER A 81 -23.91 -10.76 11.79
CA SER A 81 -25.36 -10.68 11.77
C SER A 81 -25.89 -11.52 10.61
N PRO A 82 -26.61 -12.63 10.86
CA PRO A 82 -27.17 -13.44 9.79
C PRO A 82 -28.06 -12.61 8.87
N PHE A 83 -27.85 -12.73 7.57
CA PHE A 83 -28.70 -12.08 6.57
C PHE A 83 -30.08 -12.75 6.51
N LYS A 84 -31.11 -12.08 7.03
CA LYS A 84 -32.47 -12.67 7.19
C LYS A 84 -33.39 -12.45 5.99
N LYS A 85 -33.00 -11.61 5.03
CA LYS A 85 -33.84 -11.24 3.90
C LYS A 85 -33.74 -12.30 2.79
N ARG A 86 -34.84 -12.56 2.08
CA ARG A 86 -34.79 -13.45 0.91
C ARG A 86 -33.95 -12.81 -0.19
N LEU A 87 -33.11 -13.59 -0.87
CA LEU A 87 -32.29 -13.09 -1.98
C LEU A 87 -33.14 -12.47 -3.09
N SER A 88 -34.30 -13.06 -3.39
CA SER A 88 -35.26 -12.54 -4.38
C SER A 88 -35.82 -11.15 -4.06
N GLU A 89 -35.72 -10.72 -2.79
CA GLU A 89 -36.18 -9.41 -2.33
C GLU A 89 -35.01 -8.43 -2.14
N SER A 90 -33.77 -8.90 -2.34
CA SER A 90 -32.54 -8.17 -2.04
C SER A 90 -32.02 -7.41 -3.25
N LYS A 91 -31.41 -6.25 -3.00
CA LYS A 91 -30.63 -5.50 -4.01
C LYS A 91 -29.16 -5.65 -3.67
N VAL A 92 -28.34 -5.99 -4.65
CA VAL A 92 -26.90 -6.20 -4.49
C VAL A 92 -26.18 -5.14 -5.32
N ALA A 93 -25.10 -4.60 -4.78
CA ALA A 93 -24.16 -3.75 -5.49
C ALA A 93 -22.75 -4.32 -5.32
N VAL A 94 -21.90 -4.11 -6.32
CA VAL A 94 -20.48 -4.46 -6.28
C VAL A 94 -19.68 -3.18 -6.13
N MET A 95 -18.75 -3.16 -5.19
CA MET A 95 -17.86 -2.03 -4.95
C MET A 95 -16.41 -2.49 -5.05
N THR A 96 -15.56 -1.66 -5.63
CA THR A 96 -14.13 -1.93 -5.82
C THR A 96 -13.31 -0.70 -5.44
N THR A 97 -12.13 -0.91 -4.89
CA THR A 97 -11.13 0.13 -4.64
C THR A 97 -10.16 0.28 -5.81
N GLY A 98 -10.43 -0.34 -6.96
CA GLY A 98 -9.55 -0.33 -8.14
C GLY A 98 -9.50 0.99 -8.92
N GLY A 99 -10.15 2.06 -8.45
CA GLY A 99 -10.09 3.38 -9.07
C GLY A 99 -10.75 3.47 -10.46
N VAL A 100 -11.76 2.64 -10.74
CA VAL A 100 -12.48 2.63 -12.02
C VAL A 100 -13.59 3.68 -12.02
N TYR A 101 -13.68 4.46 -13.09
CA TYR A 101 -14.72 5.49 -13.29
C TYR A 101 -15.15 5.57 -14.75
N VAL A 102 -16.27 6.23 -15.01
CA VAL A 102 -16.81 6.44 -16.37
C VAL A 102 -16.23 7.72 -16.97
N GLU A 103 -15.93 7.71 -18.26
CA GLU A 103 -15.52 8.91 -19.00
C GLU A 103 -16.49 10.09 -18.77
N GLY A 104 -15.91 11.27 -18.51
CA GLY A 104 -16.66 12.47 -18.14
C GLY A 104 -16.90 12.63 -16.63
N GLN A 105 -16.73 11.57 -15.82
CA GLN A 105 -16.66 11.73 -14.36
C GLN A 105 -15.29 12.26 -13.94
N THR A 106 -15.23 12.92 -12.78
CA THR A 106 -13.98 13.37 -12.19
C THR A 106 -13.11 12.15 -11.81
N PRO A 107 -11.86 12.05 -12.31
CA PRO A 107 -10.91 11.02 -11.91
C PRO A 107 -10.69 11.03 -10.40
N PHE A 108 -10.35 9.88 -9.82
CA PHE A 108 -10.00 9.79 -8.40
C PHE A 108 -8.68 10.50 -8.11
N ASP A 109 -8.62 11.14 -6.94
CA ASP A 109 -7.36 11.64 -6.38
C ASP A 109 -6.55 10.46 -5.81
N THR A 110 -5.41 10.17 -6.44
CA THR A 110 -4.54 9.06 -6.03
C THR A 110 -3.78 9.31 -4.73
N ASP A 111 -3.72 10.55 -4.27
CA ASP A 111 -3.12 10.90 -2.97
C ASP A 111 -4.15 10.78 -1.83
N GLY A 112 -5.43 10.54 -2.15
CA GLY A 112 -6.48 10.17 -1.19
C GLY A 112 -7.87 10.65 -1.61
N ASP A 113 -8.72 9.71 -2.05
CA ASP A 113 -10.13 9.95 -2.36
C ASP A 113 -11.04 8.96 -1.60
N TRP A 114 -11.98 9.52 -0.83
CA TRP A 114 -12.97 8.80 -0.01
C TRP A 114 -14.35 8.71 -0.68
N SER A 115 -14.50 9.36 -1.84
CA SER A 115 -15.74 9.37 -2.60
C SER A 115 -15.89 8.09 -3.41
N TYR A 116 -17.05 7.93 -4.04
CA TYR A 116 -17.32 6.83 -4.95
C TYR A 116 -17.77 7.36 -6.31
N ARG A 117 -17.70 6.51 -7.33
CA ARG A 117 -18.25 6.75 -8.65
C ARG A 117 -19.22 5.64 -8.98
N GLU A 118 -20.45 6.01 -9.32
CA GLU A 118 -21.43 5.06 -9.82
C GLU A 118 -21.11 4.72 -11.27
N ILE A 119 -21.16 3.43 -11.59
CA ILE A 119 -20.98 2.92 -12.96
C ILE A 119 -22.32 2.26 -13.35
N PRO A 120 -23.08 2.86 -14.28
CA PRO A 120 -24.27 2.23 -14.83
C PRO A 120 -23.96 0.84 -15.42
N LEU A 121 -24.85 -0.13 -15.24
CA LEU A 121 -24.63 -1.51 -15.66
C LEU A 121 -24.43 -1.64 -17.18
N ASP A 122 -25.03 -0.74 -17.94
CA ASP A 122 -24.99 -0.63 -19.39
C ASP A 122 -23.81 0.23 -19.90
N THR A 123 -22.89 0.64 -19.02
CA THR A 123 -21.69 1.40 -19.42
C THR A 123 -20.82 0.56 -20.36
N PRO A 124 -20.56 1.06 -21.58
CA PRO A 124 -19.63 0.41 -22.51
C PRO A 124 -18.21 0.32 -21.94
N LEU A 125 -17.49 -0.76 -22.26
CA LEU A 125 -16.13 -1.00 -21.75
C LEU A 125 -15.15 0.10 -22.18
N ASP A 126 -15.31 0.63 -23.39
CA ASP A 126 -14.50 1.70 -23.96
C ASP A 126 -14.74 3.08 -23.30
N GLN A 127 -15.76 3.20 -22.45
CA GLN A 127 -16.00 4.38 -21.62
C GLN A 127 -15.41 4.25 -20.21
N LEU A 128 -14.88 3.09 -19.84
CA LEU A 128 -14.23 2.93 -18.54
C LEU A 128 -12.84 3.55 -18.55
N ARG A 129 -12.48 4.19 -17.44
CA ARG A 129 -11.18 4.81 -17.18
C ARG A 129 -10.68 4.34 -15.81
N VAL A 130 -9.37 4.42 -15.61
CA VAL A 130 -8.71 3.99 -14.38
C VAL A 130 -7.85 5.13 -13.84
N ALA A 131 -8.03 5.46 -12.56
CA ALA A 131 -7.20 6.39 -11.81
C ALA A 131 -6.61 5.62 -10.62
N HIS A 132 -5.47 4.96 -10.85
CA HIS A 132 -4.77 4.16 -9.83
C HIS A 132 -3.27 4.12 -10.16
N THR A 133 -2.43 4.27 -9.15
CA THR A 133 -0.96 4.40 -9.30
C THR A 133 -0.26 3.12 -9.75
N HIS A 134 -0.92 1.96 -9.61
CA HIS A 134 -0.33 0.65 -9.88
C HIS A 134 -0.90 -0.05 -11.13
N TYR A 135 -1.75 0.62 -11.89
CA TYR A 135 -2.24 0.08 -13.17
C TYR A 135 -1.58 0.80 -14.35
N ASP A 136 -1.32 0.05 -15.41
CA ASP A 136 -0.97 0.65 -16.70
C ASP A 136 -2.21 1.34 -17.26
N THR A 137 -2.19 2.67 -17.26
CA THR A 137 -3.25 3.52 -17.79
C THR A 137 -2.98 3.96 -19.24
N THR A 138 -1.84 3.56 -19.81
CA THR A 138 -1.40 3.88 -21.17
C THR A 138 -1.78 2.80 -22.17
N GLY A 139 -1.94 1.55 -21.72
CA GLY A 139 -2.44 0.42 -22.48
C GLY A 139 -3.95 0.21 -22.31
N VAL A 140 -4.77 1.19 -22.71
CA VAL A 140 -6.19 0.94 -22.91
C VAL A 140 -6.33 0.13 -24.20
N ALA A 141 -7.08 -0.98 -24.16
CA ALA A 141 -7.29 -1.90 -25.28
C ALA A 141 -7.74 -1.20 -26.58
#